data_AF-A0AAV4P767-F1
#
_entry.id   AF-A0AAV4P767-F1
#
_cell.length_a   1.000
_cell.length_b   1.000
_cell.length_c   1.000
_cell.angle_alpha   90.00
_cell.angle_beta   90.00
_cell.angle_gamma   90.00
#
_symmetry.space_group_name_H-M   'P 1'
#
loop_
_entity.id
_entity.type
_entity.pdbx_description
1 polymer ?
#
loop_
_entity_poly.entity_id
_entity_poly.type
_entity_poly.pdbx_seq_one_letter_code
_entity_poly.pdbx_strand_id
1 'polypeptide(L)'
;MQIRDTIEKQQDERKQYAEQYRKPAPEFNPGDQVYLIHHLVRNAVKGTSTKHMPCRRDGPFVLLSQRFPPSYEIAILDGPQVLIGVKQFILRCFILKDTI
;
A
#
# COMPACT_ATOMS: atom_id res chain seq x y z
N MET A 1 17.24 27.82 19.28
CA MET A 1 17.08 27.06 18.03
C MET A 1 17.35 25.55 18.18
N GLN A 2 17.83 25.05 19.33
CA GLN A 2 18.40 23.69 19.41
C GLN A 2 17.40 22.52 19.57
N ILE A 3 16.15 22.80 19.99
CA ILE A 3 15.15 21.75 20.23
C ILE A 3 14.63 21.15 18.91
N ARG A 4 14.41 21.97 17.88
CA ARG A 4 13.93 21.50 16.57
C ARG A 4 14.96 20.62 15.87
N ASP A 5 16.21 21.06 15.82
CA ASP A 5 17.31 20.33 15.20
C ASP A 5 17.54 18.96 15.86
N THR A 6 17.41 18.89 17.18
CA THR A 6 17.53 17.63 17.92
C THR A 6 16.37 16.68 17.62
N ILE A 7 15.15 17.19 17.52
CA ILE A 7 13.97 16.40 17.16
C ILE A 7 14.08 15.89 15.72
N GLU A 8 14.50 16.74 14.78
CA GLU A 8 14.69 16.37 13.37
C GLU A 8 15.75 15.28 13.23
N LYS A 9 16.89 15.42 13.92
CA LYS A 9 17.94 14.40 13.91
C LYS A 9 17.45 13.06 14.45
N GLN A 10 16.74 13.06 15.58
CA GLN A 10 16.17 11.83 16.14
C GLN A 10 15.08 11.22 15.25
N GLN A 11 14.34 12.03 14.50
CA GLN A 11 13.38 11.52 13.52
C GLN A 11 14.11 10.87 12.34
N ASP A 12 15.18 11.49 11.86
CA ASP A 12 15.95 10.97 10.72
C ASP A 12 16.67 9.66 11.09
N GLU A 13 17.26 9.57 12.28
CA GLU A 13 17.86 8.32 12.78
C GLU A 13 16.84 7.18 12.86
N ARG A 14 15.64 7.45 13.38
CA ARG A 14 14.54 6.47 13.44
C ARG A 14 14.06 6.05 12.04
N LYS A 15 14.02 7.00 11.11
CA LYS A 15 13.66 6.75 9.71
C LYS A 15 14.72 5.87 9.02
N GLN A 16 16.00 6.18 9.19
CA GLN A 16 17.11 5.41 8.63
C GLN A 16 17.11 3.98 9.17
N TYR A 17 16.94 3.82 10.49
CA TYR A 17 16.82 2.49 11.11
C TYR A 17 15.64 1.71 10.52
N ALA A 18 14.46 2.33 10.40
CA ALA A 18 13.31 1.66 9.81
C ALA A 18 13.52 1.26 8.33
N GLU A 19 14.22 2.10 7.57
CA GLU A 19 14.47 1.85 6.14
C GLU A 19 15.46 0.68 5.93
N GLN A 20 16.44 0.50 6.82
CA GLN A 20 17.40 -0.62 6.74
C GLN A 20 16.73 -2.01 6.77
N TYR A 21 15.63 -2.15 7.50
CA TYR A 21 14.87 -3.40 7.61
C TYR A 21 13.65 -3.46 6.68
N ARG A 22 13.46 -2.43 5.84
CA ARG A 22 12.33 -2.38 4.93
C ARG A 22 12.55 -3.41 3.82
N LYS A 23 11.59 -4.32 3.67
CA LYS A 23 11.58 -5.22 2.51
C LYS A 23 11.37 -4.39 1.24
N PRO A 24 12.06 -4.71 0.13
CA PRO A 24 11.81 -4.03 -1.14
C PRO A 24 10.33 -4.18 -1.49
N ALA A 25 9.75 -3.12 -2.04
CA ALA A 25 8.38 -3.18 -2.54
C ALA A 25 8.32 -4.25 -3.65
N PRO A 26 7.27 -5.09 -3.69
CA PRO A 26 7.10 -6.02 -4.80
C PRO A 26 7.06 -5.23 -6.13
N GLU A 27 7.81 -5.72 -7.10
CA GLU A 27 7.84 -5.15 -8.44
C GLU A 27 6.61 -5.64 -9.22
N PHE A 28 5.83 -4.70 -9.73
CA PHE A 28 4.67 -4.98 -10.56
C PHE A 28 4.89 -4.43 -11.96
N ASN A 29 4.54 -5.25 -12.95
CA ASN A 29 4.60 -4.83 -14.34
C ASN A 29 3.22 -4.31 -14.77
N PRO A 30 3.17 -3.35 -15.70
CA PRO A 30 1.92 -2.98 -16.35
C PRO A 30 1.34 -4.22 -17.06
N GLY A 31 0.04 -4.47 -16.87
CA GLY A 31 -0.67 -5.65 -17.33
C GLY A 31 -0.90 -6.71 -16.25
N ASP A 32 -0.20 -6.63 -15.11
CA ASP A 32 -0.41 -7.57 -14.01
C ASP A 32 -1.81 -7.39 -13.40
N GLN A 33 -2.49 -8.51 -13.16
CA GLN A 33 -3.74 -8.56 -12.42
C GLN A 33 -3.46 -8.57 -10.92
N VAL A 34 -4.16 -7.70 -10.21
CA VAL A 34 -3.89 -7.44 -8.81
C VAL A 34 -5.14 -7.20 -7.99
N TYR A 35 -5.08 -7.60 -6.72
CA TYR A 35 -6.11 -7.28 -5.75
C TYR A 35 -5.66 -6.13 -4.86
N LEU A 36 -6.60 -5.23 -4.55
CA LEU A 36 -6.38 -4.21 -3.54
C LEU A 36 -6.79 -4.75 -2.17
N ILE A 37 -5.84 -4.79 -1.25
CA ILE A 37 -6.11 -5.18 0.13
C ILE A 37 -6.35 -3.92 0.95
N HIS A 38 -7.56 -3.74 1.47
CA HIS A 38 -7.87 -2.67 2.40
C HIS A 38 -7.62 -3.11 3.85
N HIS A 39 -6.73 -2.41 4.56
CA HIS A 39 -6.62 -2.59 6.01
C HIS A 39 -7.92 -2.16 6.70
N LEU A 40 -8.59 -3.12 7.34
CA LEU A 40 -9.76 -2.85 8.16
C LEU A 40 -9.34 -2.05 9.39
N VAL A 41 -9.95 -0.88 9.59
CA VAL A 41 -9.80 -0.11 10.82
C VAL A 41 -10.33 -0.97 11.97
N ARG A 42 -9.46 -1.27 12.94
CA ARG A 42 -9.84 -2.01 14.15
C ARG A 42 -10.96 -1.25 14.86
N ASN A 43 -12.14 -1.86 14.96
CA ASN A 43 -13.20 -1.32 15.79
C ASN A 43 -13.10 -1.93 17.19
N ALA A 44 -12.46 -1.21 18.12
CA ALA A 44 -12.24 -1.66 19.49
C ALA A 44 -13.54 -1.99 20.23
N VAL A 45 -14.65 -1.32 19.88
CA VAL A 45 -15.97 -1.53 20.48
C VAL A 45 -16.53 -2.92 20.18
N LYS A 46 -16.16 -3.51 19.03
CA LYS A 46 -16.66 -4.83 18.60
C LYS A 46 -15.78 -6.00 19.05
N GLY A 47 -14.74 -5.75 19.85
CA GLY A 47 -13.84 -6.79 20.39
C GLY A 47 -13.04 -7.59 19.35
N THR A 48 -13.24 -7.34 18.06
CA THR A 48 -12.66 -8.10 16.96
C THR A 48 -11.31 -7.51 16.56
N SER A 49 -10.25 -8.30 16.72
CA SER A 49 -8.90 -7.96 16.28
C SER A 49 -8.79 -8.11 14.76
N THR A 50 -8.30 -7.08 14.07
CA THR A 50 -8.03 -7.08 12.61
C THR A 50 -7.15 -8.27 12.18
N LYS A 51 -6.35 -8.82 13.09
CA LYS A 51 -5.46 -9.97 12.81
C LYS A 51 -6.21 -11.27 12.49
N HIS A 52 -7.47 -11.40 12.90
CA HIS A 52 -8.30 -12.60 12.71
C HIS A 52 -9.44 -12.40 11.71
N MET A 53 -9.56 -11.21 11.13
CA MET A 53 -10.58 -10.94 10.11
C MET A 53 -9.91 -11.07 8.74
N PRO A 54 -10.49 -11.84 7.78
CA PRO A 54 -9.96 -11.88 6.44
C PRO A 54 -9.87 -10.46 5.88
N CYS A 55 -8.67 -10.09 5.41
CA CYS A 55 -8.46 -8.80 4.77
C CYS A 55 -9.43 -8.68 3.58
N ARG A 56 -10.19 -7.58 3.52
CA ARG A 56 -11.08 -7.33 2.37
C ARG A 56 -10.21 -7.09 1.14
N ARG A 57 -10.34 -7.99 0.18
CA ARG A 57 -9.76 -7.87 -1.16
C ARG A 57 -10.82 -7.26 -2.05
N ASP A 58 -10.57 -6.06 -2.52
CA ASP A 58 -11.35 -5.49 -3.61
C ASP A 58 -10.78 -6.04 -4.92
N GLY A 59 -11.68 -6.28 -5.87
CA GLY A 59 -11.57 -7.23 -6.99
C GLY A 59 -10.34 -7.16 -7.90
N PRO A 60 -10.35 -7.90 -9.02
CA PRO A 60 -9.20 -7.91 -9.92
C PRO A 60 -9.10 -6.56 -10.65
N PHE A 61 -8.03 -5.83 -10.35
CA PHE A 61 -7.62 -4.64 -11.08
C PHE A 61 -6.46 -4.99 -12.01
N VAL A 62 -6.31 -4.24 -13.08
CA VAL A 62 -5.13 -4.30 -13.94
C VAL A 62 -4.28 -3.07 -13.70
N LEU A 63 -2.97 -3.27 -13.55
CA LEU A 63 -2.01 -2.17 -13.52
C LEU A 63 -1.80 -1.63 -14.92
N LEU A 64 -2.06 -0.34 -15.15
CA LEU A 64 -1.90 0.28 -16.47
C LEU A 64 -0.47 0.78 -16.67
N SER A 65 0.01 1.58 -15.73
CA SER A 65 1.34 2.20 -15.79
C SER A 65 1.84 2.51 -14.38
N GLN A 66 3.17 2.55 -14.23
CA GLN A 66 3.80 3.05 -13.01
C GLN A 66 4.05 4.55 -13.18
N ARG A 67 3.46 5.37 -12.29
CA ARG A 67 3.70 6.82 -12.30
C ARG A 67 4.99 7.17 -11.58
N PHE A 68 5.17 6.65 -10.37
CA PHE A 68 6.35 6.85 -9.53
C PHE A 68 6.47 5.64 -8.60
N PRO A 69 7.65 5.14 -8.23
CA PRO A 69 7.73 4.10 -7.19
C PRO A 69 7.25 4.66 -5.83
N PRO A 70 6.28 4.06 -5.11
CA PRO A 70 5.52 2.84 -5.40
C PRO A 70 4.13 3.04 -6.03
N SER A 71 3.72 4.24 -6.43
CA SER A 71 2.45 4.61 -7.09
C SER A 71 2.24 4.01 -8.49
N TYR A 72 1.08 3.39 -8.68
CA TYR A 72 0.62 2.80 -9.93
C TYR A 72 -0.78 3.30 -10.30
N GLU A 73 -1.06 3.29 -11.60
CA GLU A 73 -2.39 3.49 -12.16
C GLU A 73 -3.12 2.15 -12.30
N ILE A 74 -4.37 2.12 -11.87
CA ILE A 74 -5.20 0.92 -11.84
C ILE A 74 -6.52 1.12 -12.60
N ALA A 75 -6.98 0.06 -13.26
CA ALA A 75 -8.28 0.00 -13.95
C ALA A 75 -9.04 -1.29 -13.60
N ILE A 76 -10.37 -1.24 -13.71
CA ILE A 76 -11.26 -2.42 -13.57
C ILE A 76 -11.16 -3.25 -14.84
N LEU A 77 -11.09 -4.58 -14.69
CA LEU A 77 -11.06 -5.53 -15.81
C LEU A 77 -12.39 -5.61 -16.57
N ASP A 78 -13.51 -5.43 -15.88
CA ASP A 78 -14.88 -5.75 -16.34
C ASP A 78 -15.65 -4.55 -16.92
N GLY A 79 -14.96 -3.49 -17.37
CA GLY A 79 -15.60 -2.28 -17.90
C GLY A 79 -14.71 -1.48 -18.86
N PRO A 80 -15.20 -0.35 -19.41
CA PRO A 80 -14.31 0.57 -20.13
C PRO A 80 -13.14 0.91 -19.20
N GLN A 81 -11.92 1.00 -19.74
CA GLN A 81 -10.70 1.28 -18.98
C GLN A 81 -10.75 2.68 -18.35
N VAL A 82 -11.58 2.84 -17.34
CA VAL A 82 -11.78 4.07 -16.60
C VAL A 82 -10.74 4.05 -15.50
N LEU A 83 -9.80 4.99 -15.56
CA LEU A 83 -8.84 5.26 -14.51
C LEU A 83 -9.59 5.50 -13.19
N ILE A 84 -9.46 4.58 -12.25
CA ILE A 84 -10.12 4.67 -10.93
C ILE A 84 -9.35 5.65 -10.04
N GLY A 85 -8.08 5.86 -10.36
CA GLY A 85 -7.23 6.87 -9.74
C GLY A 85 -5.80 6.37 -9.57
N VAL A 86 -4.92 7.31 -9.24
CA VAL A 86 -3.55 7.01 -8.81
C VAL A 86 -3.59 6.67 -7.33
N LYS A 87 -3.27 5.43 -6.97
CA LYS A 87 -3.13 5.04 -5.57
C LYS A 87 -1.68 5.18 -5.17
N GLN A 88 -1.40 6.08 -4.22
CA GLN A 88 -0.10 6.13 -3.56
C GLN A 88 -0.09 5.07 -2.47
N PHE A 89 0.81 4.09 -2.57
CA PHE A 89 0.87 2.92 -1.67
C PHE A 89 1.52 3.32 -0.34
N ILE A 90 0.79 4.12 0.43
CA ILE A 90 1.19 4.53 1.78
C ILE A 90 0.28 3.79 2.76
N LEU A 91 0.88 2.77 3.40
CA LEU A 91 0.50 2.14 4.68
C LEU A 91 -0.90 1.53 4.86
N ARG A 92 -1.83 1.62 3.90
CA ARG A 92 -3.18 1.03 4.07
C ARG A 92 -3.70 0.17 2.93
N CYS A 93 -3.06 0.18 1.77
CA CYS A 93 -3.43 -0.65 0.63
C CYS A 93 -2.21 -1.46 0.16
N PHE A 94 -2.33 -2.78 0.16
CA PHE A 94 -1.31 -3.69 -0.41
C PHE A 94 -1.84 -4.30 -1.70
N ILE A 95 -0.96 -4.45 -2.69
CA ILE A 95 -1.23 -5.19 -3.92
C ILE A 95 -0.83 -6.64 -3.70
N LEU A 96 -1.74 -7.57 -3.97
CA LEU A 96 -1.43 -9.00 -4.02
C LEU A 96 -1.44 -9.47 -5.48
N LYS A 97 -0.35 -10.13 -5.92
CA LYS A 97 -0.38 -10.96 -7.13
C LYS A 97 -0.87 -12.36 -6.74
N ASP A 98 -1.80 -12.91 -7.50
CA ASP A 98 -2.04 -14.35 -7.44
C ASP A 98 -0.86 -15.05 -8.11
N THR A 99 0.00 -15.66 -7.29
CA THR A 99 0.99 -16.62 -7.77
C THR A 99 0.37 -17.99 -7.52
N ILE A 100 0.12 -18.75 -8.60
CA ILE A 100 -0.32 -20.15 -8.54
C ILE A 100 0.70 -20.97 -7.74
#